data_AF-A0A2M7N6I1-F1
#
_entry.id   AF-A0A2M7N6I1-F1
#
_cell.length_a   1.000
_cell.length_b   1.000
_cell.length_c   1.000
_cell.angle_alpha   90.00
_cell.angle_beta   90.00
_cell.angle_gamma   90.00
#
_symmetry.space_group_name_H-M   'P 1'
#
loop_
_entity.id
_entity.type
_entity.pdbx_description
1 polymer ?
#
loop_
_entity_poly.entity_id
_entity_poly.type
_entity_poly.pdbx_seq_one_letter_code
_entity_poly.pdbx_strand_id
1 'polypeptide(L)' 'YAAHQNDKKIKQLQDVGATVVVLPDGNGQVDLPAMLRDLAARGCNEVLVEAGAVLNGALLRAGWVDELLL' A
#
# COMPACT_ATOMS: atom_id res chain seq x y z
N TYR A 1 -2.98 -1.76 -3.98
CA TYR A 1 -2.48 -2.89 -3.16
C TYR A 1 -3.63 -3.50 -2.38
N ALA A 2 -3.61 -4.81 -2.13
CA ALA A 2 -4.63 -5.49 -1.34
C ALA A 2 -4.01 -6.57 -0.44
N ALA A 3 -4.65 -6.84 0.69
CA ALA A 3 -4.24 -7.93 1.59
C ALA A 3 -4.83 -9.28 1.18
N HIS A 4 -5.90 -9.28 0.39
CA HIS A 4 -6.62 -10.50 0.02
C HIS A 4 -6.78 -10.62 -1.48
N GLN A 5 -6.61 -11.84 -1.97
CA GLN A 5 -6.90 -12.19 -3.35
C GLN A 5 -8.42 -12.21 -3.56
N ASN A 6 -8.89 -11.46 -4.56
CA ASN A 6 -10.26 -11.53 -5.07
C ASN A 6 -10.23 -11.43 -6.59
N ASP A 7 -10.19 -12.58 -7.26
CA ASP A 7 -9.95 -12.67 -8.70
C ASP A 7 -10.96 -11.86 -9.51
N LYS A 8 -12.24 -11.87 -9.10
CA LYS A 8 -13.29 -11.10 -9.79
C LYS A 8 -13.03 -9.60 -9.71
N LYS A 9 -12.78 -9.06 -8.50
CA LYS A 9 -12.52 -7.62 -8.31
C LYS A 9 -11.20 -7.19 -8.95
N ILE A 10 -10.17 -8.03 -8.81
CA ILE A 10 -8.85 -7.79 -9.41
C ILE A 10 -8.98 -7.68 -10.93
N LYS A 11 -9.66 -8.64 -11.56
CA LYS A 11 -9.88 -8.61 -13.00
C LYS A 11 -10.65 -7.37 -13.44
N GLN A 12 -11.72 -7.00 -12.74
CA GLN A 12 -12.49 -5.78 -13.05
C GLN A 12 -11.63 -4.50 -13.00
N LEU A 13 -10.68 -4.41 -12.07
CA LEU A 13 -9.76 -3.28 -11.97
C LEU A 13 -8.69 -3.32 -13.07
N GLN A 14 -8.16 -4.51 -13.37
CA GLN A 14 -7.18 -4.70 -14.44
C GLN A 14 -7.77 -4.42 -15.83
N ASP A 15 -9.03 -4.79 -16.06
CA ASP A 15 -9.75 -4.54 -17.31
C ASP A 15 -9.89 -3.03 -17.60
N VAL A 16 -9.84 -2.18 -16.57
CA VAL A 16 -9.82 -0.70 -16.71
C VAL A 16 -8.40 -0.10 -16.58
N GLY A 17 -7.36 -0.94 -16.67
CA GLY A 17 -5.96 -0.53 -16.72
C GLY A 17 -5.26 -0.38 -15.36
N ALA A 18 -5.91 -0.74 -14.25
CA ALA A 18 -5.28 -0.65 -12.94
C ALA A 18 -4.28 -1.80 -12.71
N THR A 19 -3.12 -1.48 -12.14
CA THR A 19 -2.22 -2.52 -11.60
C THR A 19 -2.67 -2.90 -10.19
N VAL A 20 -2.94 -4.19 -9.97
CA VAL A 20 -3.29 -4.71 -8.65
C VAL A 20 -2.19 -5.66 -8.17
N VAL A 21 -1.66 -5.39 -6.98
CA VAL A 21 -0.66 -6.22 -6.31
C VAL A 21 -1.23 -6.65 -4.95
N VAL A 22 -1.15 -7.96 -4.67
CA VAL A 22 -1.63 -8.55 -3.42
C VAL A 22 -0.43 -8.84 -2.52
N LEU A 23 -0.37 -8.18 -1.38
CA LEU A 23 0.76 -8.20 -0.43
C LEU A 23 0.19 -8.33 1.00
N PRO A 24 -0.22 -9.53 1.44
CA PRO A 24 -0.66 -9.74 2.82
C PRO A 24 0.51 -9.68 3.80
N ASP A 25 0.30 -9.07 4.96
CA ASP A 25 1.11 -9.29 6.15
C ASP A 25 0.60 -10.53 6.93
N GLY A 26 1.25 -10.85 8.06
CA GLY A 26 0.85 -11.96 8.93
C GLY A 26 -0.51 -11.77 9.64
N ASN A 27 -1.11 -10.59 9.56
CA ASN A 27 -2.36 -10.21 10.24
C ASN A 27 -3.53 -10.02 9.26
N GLY A 28 -3.34 -10.36 7.97
CA GLY A 28 -4.36 -10.15 6.94
C GLY A 28 -4.56 -8.67 6.55
N GLN A 29 -3.57 -7.82 6.84
CA GLN A 29 -3.48 -6.45 6.36
C GLN A 29 -2.50 -6.36 5.18
N VAL A 30 -2.35 -5.18 4.59
CA VAL A 30 -1.32 -4.99 3.57
C VAL A 30 0.04 -4.89 4.25
N ASP A 31 1.02 -5.66 3.78
CA ASP A 31 2.42 -5.52 4.19
C ASP A 31 2.97 -4.17 3.67
N LEU A 32 2.95 -3.17 4.54
CA LEU A 32 3.39 -1.80 4.22
C LEU A 32 4.87 -1.75 3.81
N PRO A 33 5.83 -2.40 4.50
CA PRO A 33 7.21 -2.50 4.01
C PRO A 33 7.33 -3.09 2.60
N ALA A 34 6.63 -4.18 2.30
CA ALA A 34 6.66 -4.78 0.97
C ALA A 34 6.05 -3.85 -0.09
N MET A 35 4.96 -3.17 0.25
CA MET A 35 4.33 -2.17 -0.62
C MET A 35 5.29 -1.01 -0.94
N LEU A 36 5.96 -0.45 0.06
CA LEU A 36 6.92 0.65 -0.14
C LEU A 36 8.11 0.22 -1.00
N ARG A 37 8.60 -1.02 -0.85
CA ARG A 37 9.65 -1.58 -1.71
C ARG A 37 9.18 -1.74 -3.17
N ASP A 38 7.95 -2.20 -3.39
CA ASP A 38 7.38 -2.30 -4.74
C ASP A 38 7.23 -0.91 -5.38
N LEU A 39 6.82 0.10 -4.62
CA LEU A 39 6.78 1.50 -5.09
C LEU A 39 8.18 2.03 -5.44
N ALA A 40 9.17 1.80 -4.58
CA ALA A 40 10.56 2.19 -4.86
C ALA A 40 11.10 1.53 -6.14
N ALA A 41 10.80 0.24 -6.36
CA ALA A 41 11.19 -0.48 -7.58
C ALA A 41 10.56 0.10 -8.86
N ARG A 42 9.43 0.81 -8.73
CA ARG A 42 8.76 1.53 -9.82
C ARG A 42 9.28 2.95 -10.02
N GLY A 43 10.27 3.37 -9.23
CA GLY A 43 10.83 4.73 -9.27
C GLY A 43 10.06 5.76 -8.46
N CYS A 44 9.14 5.34 -7.58
CA CYS A 44 8.51 6.26 -6.62
C CYS A 44 9.48 6.53 -5.47
N ASN A 45 10.22 7.64 -5.57
CA ASN A 45 11.22 8.03 -4.56
C ASN A 45 10.60 8.71 -3.34
N GLU A 46 9.48 9.40 -3.54
CA GLU A 46 8.72 10.10 -2.50
C GLU A 46 7.26 9.70 -2.61
N VAL A 47 6.60 9.49 -1.47
CA VAL A 47 5.20 9.08 -1.39
C VAL A 47 4.48 10.02 -0.43
N LEU A 48 3.60 10.85 -0.97
CA LEU A 48 2.64 11.59 -0.16
C LEU A 48 1.51 10.65 0.27
N VAL A 49 1.33 10.47 1.58
CA VAL A 49 0.30 9.59 2.13
C VAL A 49 -0.90 10.42 2.58
N GLU A 50 -1.96 10.39 1.78
CA GLU A 50 -3.27 10.93 2.16
C GLU A 50 -4.22 9.81 2.56
N ALA A 51 -4.32 9.56 3.86
CA ALA A 51 -5.18 8.50 4.37
C ALA A 51 -5.84 8.85 5.70
N GLY A 52 -6.73 7.96 6.16
CA GLY A 52 -7.35 8.06 7.48
C GLY A 52 -6.40 7.65 8.62
N ALA A 53 -6.86 7.90 9.85
CA ALA A 53 -6.08 7.69 11.09
C ALA A 53 -5.46 6.29 11.23
N VAL A 54 -6.11 5.25 10.67
CA VAL A 54 -5.62 3.87 10.74
C VAL A 54 -4.30 3.71 9.98
N LEU A 55 -4.25 4.10 8.71
CA LEU A 55 -3.06 3.94 7.88
C LEU A 55 -1.96 4.92 8.28
N ASN A 56 -2.31 6.18 8.58
CA ASN A 56 -1.34 7.17 9.07
C ASN A 56 -0.69 6.67 10.37
N GLY A 57 -1.48 6.16 11.31
CA GLY A 57 -0.97 5.59 12.55
C GLY A 57 -0.14 4.32 12.34
N ALA A 58 -0.47 3.49 11.35
CA ALA A 58 0.29 2.29 11.03
C ALA A 58 1.69 2.65 10.48
N LEU A 59 1.78 3.61 9.57
CA LEU A 59 3.06 4.08 9.01
C LEU A 59 3.92 4.76 10.06
N LEU A 60 3.33 5.62 10.90
CA LEU A 60 4.02 6.28 12.02
C LEU A 60 4.59 5.26 13.02
N ARG A 61 3.78 4.29 13.49
CA ARG A 61 4.24 3.26 14.44
C ARG A 61 5.33 2.36 13.86
N ALA A 62 5.29 2.12 12.55
CA ALA A 62 6.26 1.30 11.87
C ALA A 62 7.53 2.06 11.45
N GLY A 63 7.63 3.36 11.74
CA GLY A 63 8.81 4.18 11.46
C GLY A 63 9.04 4.49 9.98
N TRP A 64 7.98 4.48 9.16
CA TRP A 64 8.05 4.72 7.72
C TRP A 64 7.68 6.16 7.31
N VAL A 65 7.66 7.09 8.26
CA VAL A 65 7.32 8.50 8.01
C VAL A 65 8.55 9.34 8.32
N ASP A 66 9.11 9.95 7.29
CA ASP A 66 10.24 10.88 7.41
C ASP A 66 9.77 12.31 7.72
N GLU A 67 8.63 12.73 7.18
CA GLU A 67 8.04 14.07 7.38
C GLU A 67 6.54 13.98 7.66
N LEU A 68 6.05 14.82 8.59
CA LEU A 68 4.64 14.94 8.95
C LEU A 68 4.17 16.38 8.77
N LEU A 69 3.14 16.57 7.95
CA LEU A 69 2.48 17.86 7.72
C LEU A 69 1.18 17.93 8.55
N LEU A 70 1.01 19.01 9.32
CA LEU A 70 -0.13 19.25 10.23
C LEU A 70 -0.77 20.63 9.99
#